data_AF-A0A949MSN9-F1
#
_entry.id   AF-A0A949MSN9-F1
#
_cell.length_a   1.000
_cell.length_b   1.000
_cell.length_c   1.000
_cell.angle_alpha   90.00
_cell.angle_beta   90.00
_cell.angle_gamma   90.00
#
_symmetry.space_group_name_H-M   'P 1'
#
loop_
_entity.id
_entity.type
_entity.pdbx_description
1 polymer ?
#
loop_
_entity_poly.entity_id
_entity_poly.type
_entity_poly.pdbx_seq_one_letter_code
_entity_poly.pdbx_strand_id
1 'polypeptide(L)'
;MKVAEIRELTAEELTAQIDETRKNILELRFQHALRKLESPAKMRLARKKLAQLLTIETEKKLGQPKKAAEPKAETKAAEKKPAAKKTAKAAG
;
A
#
# COMPACT_ATOMS: atom_id res chain seq x y z
N MET A 1 7.71 2.32 17.30
CA MET A 1 7.46 3.69 16.85
C MET A 1 6.55 4.36 17.85
N LYS A 2 6.88 5.57 18.27
CA LYS A 2 6.04 6.34 19.20
C LYS A 2 4.98 7.09 18.40
N VAL A 3 3.83 7.35 19.02
CA VAL A 3 2.69 8.02 18.35
C VAL A 3 3.05 9.45 17.94
N ALA A 4 3.91 10.13 18.71
CA ALA A 4 4.40 11.47 18.41
C ALA A 4 5.11 11.54 17.04
N GLU A 5 6.03 10.61 16.79
CA GLU A 5 6.77 10.49 15.53
C GLU A 5 5.83 10.29 14.32
N ILE A 6 4.71 9.57 14.51
CA ILE A 6 3.75 9.32 13.43
C ILE A 6 2.94 10.59 13.10
N ARG A 7 2.69 11.45 14.08
CA ARG A 7 1.94 12.71 13.89
C ARG A 7 2.73 13.72 13.05
N GLU A 8 4.05 13.71 13.18
CA GLU A 8 4.97 14.59 12.44
C GLU A 8 5.08 14.25 10.94
N LEU A 9 4.73 13.03 10.54
CA LEU A 9 4.80 12.59 9.14
C LEU A 9 3.85 13.39 8.23
N THR A 10 4.26 13.60 6.97
CA THR A 10 3.37 14.16 5.94
C THR A 10 2.29 13.15 5.52
N ALA A 11 1.26 13.59 4.78
CA ALA A 11 0.22 12.69 4.29
C ALA A 11 0.79 11.59 3.38
N GLU A 12 1.72 11.94 2.51
CA GLU A 12 2.37 11.01 1.58
C GLU A 12 3.24 9.99 2.32
N GLU A 13 4.06 10.45 3.27
CA GLU A 13 4.87 9.58 4.13
C GLU A 13 4.01 8.62 4.95
N LEU A 14 2.86 9.09 5.43
CA LEU A 14 1.93 8.25 6.17
C LEU A 14 1.39 7.12 5.29
N THR A 15 1.01 7.43 4.04
CA THR A 15 0.55 6.41 3.07
C THR A 15 1.66 5.42 2.73
N ALA A 16 2.88 5.90 2.48
CA ALA A 16 4.03 5.04 2.22
C ALA A 16 4.30 4.08 3.40
N GLN A 17 4.30 4.61 4.63
CA GLN A 17 4.50 3.78 5.82
C GLN A 17 3.37 2.76 6.05
N ILE A 18 2.13 3.10 5.71
CA ILE A 18 1.00 2.16 5.78
C ILE A 18 1.25 0.98 4.84
N ASP A 19 1.65 1.25 3.61
CA ASP A 19 1.89 0.20 2.61
C ASP A 19 3.11 -0.65 2.92
N GLU A 20 4.19 -0.04 3.41
CA GLU A 20 5.35 -0.78 3.94
C GLU A 20 4.96 -1.66 5.13
N THR A 21 4.15 -1.14 6.06
CA THR A 21 3.71 -1.91 7.23
C THR A 21 2.81 -3.07 6.83
N ARG A 22 1.97 -2.91 5.81
CA ARG A 22 1.17 -4.00 5.23
C ARG A 22 2.06 -5.09 4.61
N LYS A 23 3.06 -4.71 3.82
CA LYS A 23 4.04 -5.65 3.25
C LYS A 23 4.78 -6.41 4.33
N ASN A 24 5.21 -5.73 5.40
CA ASN A 24 5.85 -6.37 6.55
C ASN A 24 4.93 -7.38 7.24
N ILE A 25 3.64 -7.05 7.41
CA ILE A 25 2.67 -8.01 7.97
C ILE A 25 2.56 -9.26 7.08
N LEU A 26 2.53 -9.10 5.75
CA LEU A 26 2.50 -10.25 4.83
C LEU A 26 3.75 -11.10 4.95
N GLU A 27 4.93 -10.49 4.98
CA GLU A 27 6.20 -11.18 5.18
C GLU A 27 6.22 -11.96 6.50
N LEU A 28 5.79 -11.33 7.61
CA LEU A 28 5.70 -11.99 8.91
C LEU A 28 4.70 -13.16 8.90
N ARG A 29 3.62 -13.09 8.12
CA ARG A 29 2.68 -14.20 7.93
C ARG A 29 3.31 -15.35 7.16
N PHE A 30 4.09 -15.06 6.11
CA PHE A 30 4.84 -16.08 5.38
C PHE A 30 5.88 -16.77 6.28
N GLN A 31 6.66 -15.98 7.02
CA GLN A 31 7.63 -16.52 7.99
C GLN A 31 6.95 -17.39 9.06
N HIS A 32 5.77 -16.99 9.53
CA HIS A 32 4.99 -17.78 10.47
C HIS A 32 4.52 -19.11 9.87
N ALA A 33 4.00 -19.08 8.64
CA ALA A 33 3.59 -20.30 7.92
C ALA A 33 4.77 -21.26 7.69
N LEU A 34 5.95 -20.73 7.40
CA LEU A 34 7.19 -21.49 7.24
C LEU A 34 7.83 -21.93 8.58
N ARG A 35 7.23 -21.59 9.73
CA ARG A 35 7.78 -21.81 11.08
C ARG A 35 9.18 -21.21 11.29
N LYS A 36 9.52 -20.15 10.55
CA LYS A 36 10.79 -19.41 10.64
C LYS A 36 10.66 -18.07 11.37
N LEU A 37 9.51 -17.79 11.95
CA LEU A 37 9.28 -16.53 12.66
C LEU A 37 10.03 -16.52 13.99
N GLU A 38 11.06 -15.69 14.10
CA GLU A 38 11.87 -15.56 15.33
C GLU A 38 11.06 -15.12 16.56
N SER A 39 10.07 -14.24 16.36
CA SER A 39 9.30 -13.68 17.48
C SER A 39 7.85 -13.40 17.09
N PRO A 40 6.87 -14.05 17.76
CA PRO A 40 5.45 -13.77 17.59
C PRO A 40 5.07 -12.31 17.93
N ALA A 41 5.86 -11.66 18.79
CA ALA A 41 5.62 -10.26 19.18
C ALA A 41 5.77 -9.30 18.00
N LYS A 42 6.66 -9.58 17.03
CA LYS A 42 6.85 -8.76 15.82
C LYS A 42 5.54 -8.58 15.05
N MET A 43 4.76 -9.65 14.92
CA MET A 43 3.45 -9.62 14.25
C MET A 43 2.43 -8.74 15.00
N ARG A 44 2.38 -8.84 16.34
CA ARG A 44 1.49 -8.01 17.16
C ARG A 44 1.87 -6.53 17.08
N LEU A 45 3.17 -6.23 17.14
CA LEU A 45 3.69 -4.87 17.04
C LEU A 45 3.43 -4.25 15.66
N ALA A 46 3.61 -5.02 14.57
CA ALA A 46 3.33 -4.56 13.21
C ALA A 46 1.84 -4.21 13.02
N ARG A 47 0.92 -5.05 13.54
CA ARG A 47 -0.52 -4.74 13.53
C ARG A 47 -0.86 -3.48 14.33
N LYS A 48 -0.26 -3.32 15.52
CA LYS A 48 -0.46 -2.12 16.35
C LYS A 48 0.05 -0.87 15.63
N LYS A 49 1.21 -0.95 14.97
CA LYS A 49 1.76 0.16 14.16
C LYS A 49 0.80 0.55 13.04
N LEU A 50 0.29 -0.44 12.28
CA LEU A 50 -0.67 -0.19 11.21
C LEU A 50 -1.93 0.52 11.72
N ALA A 51 -2.48 0.08 12.85
CA ALA A 51 -3.65 0.72 13.45
C ALA A 51 -3.38 2.19 13.81
N GLN A 52 -2.23 2.48 14.44
CA GLN A 52 -1.85 3.85 14.80
C GLN A 52 -1.70 4.76 13.58
N LEU A 53 -1.07 4.26 12.51
CA LEU A 53 -0.92 4.99 11.25
C LEU A 53 -2.28 5.34 10.64
N LEU A 54 -3.19 4.36 10.54
CA LEU A 54 -4.53 4.55 9.97
C LEU A 54 -5.38 5.52 10.82
N THR A 55 -5.26 5.46 12.15
CA THR A 55 -5.96 6.40 13.03
C THR A 55 -5.50 7.83 12.78
N ILE A 56 -4.19 8.08 12.73
CA ILE A 56 -3.65 9.42 12.47
C ILE A 56 -4.00 9.91 11.06
N GLU A 57 -4.01 9.01 10.08
CA GLU A 57 -4.48 9.33 8.72
C GLU A 57 -5.92 9.85 8.74
N THR A 58 -6.78 9.18 9.50
CA THR A 58 -8.19 9.50 9.63
C THR A 58 -8.39 10.81 10.40
N GLU A 59 -7.64 11.01 11.50
CA GLU A 59 -7.62 12.27 12.27
C GLU A 59 -7.25 13.46 11.37
N LYS A 60 -6.20 13.31 10.54
CA LYS A 60 -5.77 14.35 9.58
C LYS A 60 -6.83 14.63 8.52
N LYS A 61 -7.53 13.61 8.03
CA LYS A 61 -8.64 13.76 7.07
C LYS A 61 -9.87 14.44 7.68
N LEU A 62 -10.17 14.19 8.96
CA LEU A 62 -11.31 14.78 9.68
C LEU A 62 -11.05 16.23 10.12
N GLY A 63 -9.80 16.57 10.46
CA GLY A 63 -9.41 17.92 10.90
C GLY A 63 -9.24 18.93 9.77
N GLN A 64 -9.24 18.49 8.51
CA GLN A 64 -9.28 19.39 7.36
C GLN A 64 -10.75 19.64 6.98
N PRO A 65 -11.21 20.91 6.81
CA PRO A 65 -12.52 21.15 6.22
C PRO A 65 -12.49 20.52 4.84
N LYS A 66 -13.41 19.57 4.58
CA LYS A 66 -13.50 18.81 3.33
C LYS A 66 -13.40 19.75 2.13
N LYS A 67 -12.18 19.94 1.60
CA LYS A 67 -12.01 20.51 0.27
C LYS A 67 -12.61 19.46 -0.66
N ALA A 68 -13.61 19.90 -1.42
CA ALA A 68 -14.55 19.10 -2.18
C ALA A 68 -13.91 17.85 -2.80
N ALA A 69 -14.66 16.75 -2.75
CA ALA A 69 -14.39 15.56 -3.51
C ALA A 69 -14.32 15.91 -5.01
N GLU A 70 -13.12 16.15 -5.52
CA GLU A 70 -12.83 16.02 -6.93
C GLU A 70 -12.50 14.55 -7.21
N PRO A 71 -13.21 13.90 -8.14
CA PRO A 71 -12.92 12.53 -8.51
C PRO A 71 -11.63 12.56 -9.33
N LYS A 72 -10.48 12.25 -8.71
CA LYS A 72 -9.29 11.84 -9.48
C LYS A 72 -9.50 10.40 -9.96
N ALA A 73 -10.37 10.26 -10.95
CA ALA A 73 -10.19 9.28 -12.00
C ALA A 73 -9.00 9.76 -12.86
N GLU A 74 -7.81 9.24 -12.57
CA GLU A 74 -6.73 9.16 -13.56
C GLU A 74 -6.22 7.72 -13.59
N THR A 75 -6.94 6.92 -14.36
CA THR A 75 -6.29 5.99 -15.29
C THR A 75 -5.34 6.76 -16.19
N LYS A 76 -4.05 6.46 -16.11
CA LYS A 76 -3.02 6.71 -17.15
C LYS A 76 -1.94 5.65 -16.93
N ALA A 77 -1.32 5.02 -17.90
CA ALA A 77 -1.45 4.88 -19.34
C ALA A 77 -0.23 4.05 -19.76
N ALA A 78 -0.33 3.24 -20.82
CA ALA A 78 0.66 3.17 -21.90
C ALA A 78 0.45 1.91 -22.76
N GLU A 79 -0.42 2.09 -23.75
CA GLU A 79 -0.27 1.49 -25.07
C GLU A 79 1.17 1.65 -25.59
N LYS A 80 1.76 0.56 -26.09
CA LYS A 80 2.73 0.60 -27.20
C LYS A 80 2.38 -0.52 -28.17
N LYS A 81 1.72 -0.15 -29.27
CA LYS A 81 1.75 -0.86 -30.55
C LYS A 81 2.77 -0.13 -31.44
N PRO A 82 3.57 -0.83 -32.25
CA PRO A 82 3.21 -0.99 -33.66
C PRO A 82 3.55 -2.41 -34.21
N ALA A 83 2.72 -2.96 -35.12
CA ALA A 83 3.02 -3.26 -36.54
C ALA A 83 4.24 -4.20 -36.76
N ALA A 84 4.24 -5.29 -37.54
CA ALA A 84 3.63 -5.61 -38.83
C ALA A 84 3.78 -7.15 -39.06
N LYS A 85 2.73 -7.87 -39.52
CA LYS A 85 2.44 -8.31 -40.91
C LYS A 85 3.16 -9.60 -41.36
N LYS A 86 2.38 -10.45 -42.08
CA LYS A 86 2.73 -11.64 -42.90
C LYS A 86 2.89 -12.95 -42.10
N THR A 87 2.33 -14.11 -42.46
CA THR A 87 1.81 -14.66 -43.74
C THR A 87 0.90 -15.87 -43.51
N ALA A 88 -0.04 -16.06 -44.43
CA ALA A 88 -0.70 -17.27 -44.94
C ALA A 88 -0.37 -18.66 -44.35
N LYS A 89 -1.42 -19.53 -44.30
CA LYS A 89 -1.53 -20.91 -44.87
C LYS A 89 -2.69 -21.63 -44.16
N ALA A 90 -3.86 -21.79 -44.77
CA ALA A 90 -4.30 -22.84 -45.71
C ALA A 90 -4.54 -24.23 -45.05
N ALA A 91 -5.51 -24.94 -45.64
CA ALA A 91 -6.05 -26.27 -45.32
C ALA A 91 -7.11 -26.28 -44.21
N GLY A 92 -8.30 -26.85 -44.39
CA GLY A 92 -8.86 -27.65 -45.47
C GLY A 92 -10.19 -28.21 -44.99
#